data_AF-A0A383AQY7-F1
#
_entry.id   AF-A0A383AQY7-F1
#
_cell.length_a   1.000
_cell.length_b   1.000
_cell.length_c   1.000
_cell.angle_alpha   90.00
_cell.angle_beta   90.00
_cell.angle_gamma   90.00
#
_symmetry.space_group_name_H-M   'P 1'
#
loop_
_entity.id
_entity.type
_entity.pdbx_description
1 polymer ?
#
loop_
_entity_poly.entity_id
_entity_poly.type
_entity_poly.pdbx_seq_one_letter_code
_entity_poly.pdbx_strand_id
1 'polypeptide(L)'
;SVMNLLKNPANLGNSYSNPVEGIKKAVASHYQRGSKISLYVFGDDIRAVSLDQALNEIDRINKAPIRGGKKFRIHGVAFVNSYQLDPVRFSHFMRQLSKRNDGTFLALPY
;
A
#
# COMPACT_ATOMS: atom_id res chain seq x y z
N SER A 1 22.70 -7.04 2.06
CA SER A 1 21.85 -6.83 0.86
C SER A 1 20.39 -6.83 1.29
N VAL A 2 19.52 -6.07 0.60
CA VAL A 2 18.06 -6.08 0.81
C VAL A 2 17.49 -7.49 0.73
N MET A 3 18.04 -8.34 -0.13
CA MET A 3 17.61 -9.74 -0.26
C MET A 3 17.80 -10.55 1.02
N ASN A 4 18.83 -10.26 1.83
CA ASN A 4 19.04 -10.96 3.10
C ASN A 4 18.02 -10.50 4.16
N LEU A 5 17.56 -9.25 4.08
CA LEU A 5 16.50 -8.75 4.95
C LEU A 5 15.17 -9.45 4.65
N LEU A 6 14.82 -9.59 3.37
CA LEU A 6 13.57 -10.22 2.92
C LEU A 6 13.53 -11.74 3.16
N LYS A 7 14.67 -12.43 3.14
CA LYS A 7 14.75 -13.88 3.39
C LYS A 7 14.47 -14.28 4.83
N ASN A 8 14.62 -13.37 5.79
CA ASN A 8 14.35 -13.66 7.20
C ASN A 8 13.04 -12.98 7.62
N PRO A 9 11.95 -13.75 7.82
CA PRO A 9 10.64 -13.21 8.19
C PRO A 9 10.63 -12.36 9.47
N ALA A 10 11.56 -12.62 10.40
CA ALA A 10 11.68 -11.85 11.63
C ALA A 10 11.95 -10.35 11.38
N ASN A 11 12.54 -10.00 10.22
CA ASN A 11 12.81 -8.60 9.86
C ASN A 11 11.57 -7.84 9.39
N LEU A 12 10.46 -8.53 9.07
CA LEU A 12 9.22 -7.90 8.61
C LEU A 12 8.42 -7.30 9.77
N GLY A 13 8.71 -7.72 11.01
CA GLY A 13 7.97 -7.30 12.20
C GLY A 13 6.51 -7.77 12.20
N ASN A 14 5.72 -7.19 13.10
CA ASN A 14 4.29 -7.47 13.18
C ASN A 14 3.50 -6.58 12.22
N SER A 15 2.58 -7.18 11.48
CA SER A 15 1.62 -6.47 10.62
C SER A 15 0.22 -6.57 11.22
N TYR A 16 -0.47 -5.43 11.31
CA TYR A 16 -1.88 -5.37 11.72
C TYR A 16 -2.84 -5.34 10.51
N SER A 17 -2.36 -5.68 9.31
CA SER A 17 -3.13 -5.58 8.05
C SER A 17 -3.74 -4.19 7.84
N ASN A 18 -2.99 -3.16 8.25
CA ASN A 18 -3.33 -1.75 8.07
C ASN A 18 -2.29 -1.08 7.17
N PRO A 19 -2.58 -0.90 5.87
CA PRO A 19 -1.65 -0.31 4.93
C PRO A 19 -1.40 1.18 5.17
N VAL A 20 -2.30 1.88 5.88
CA VAL A 20 -2.19 3.34 6.12
C VAL A 20 -0.91 3.68 6.87
N GLU A 21 -0.63 2.99 7.99
CA GLU A 21 0.55 3.27 8.80
C GLU A 21 1.86 2.91 8.09
N GLY A 22 1.87 1.82 7.32
CA GLY A 22 3.02 1.45 6.50
C GLY A 22 3.33 2.51 5.43
N ILE A 23 2.31 2.99 4.71
CA ILE A 23 2.45 4.05 3.70
C ILE A 23 2.89 5.36 4.36
N LYS A 24 2.30 5.73 5.50
CA LYS A 24 2.68 6.91 6.27
C LYS A 24 4.16 6.90 6.64
N LYS A 25 4.64 5.77 7.17
CA LYS A 25 6.05 5.59 7.52
C LYS A 25 6.95 5.68 6.29
N ALA A 26 6.59 5.02 5.19
CA ALA A 26 7.35 5.06 3.96
C ALA A 26 7.47 6.47 3.37
N VAL A 27 6.37 7.22 3.36
CA VAL A 27 6.37 8.62 2.90
C VAL A 27 7.24 9.49 3.80
N ALA A 28 7.17 9.30 5.13
CA ALA A 28 7.98 10.08 6.07
C ALA A 28 9.49 9.79 5.94
N SER A 29 9.88 8.53 5.69
CA SER A 29 11.30 8.14 5.67
C SER A 29 11.96 8.17 4.29
N HIS A 30 11.21 8.05 3.20
CA HIS A 30 11.78 7.87 1.86
C HIS A 30 11.38 8.94 0.83
N TYR A 31 10.44 9.84 1.14
CA TYR A 31 10.10 10.89 0.19
C TYR A 31 11.20 11.93 0.06
N GLN A 32 11.61 12.17 -1.19
CA GLN A 32 12.55 13.21 -1.57
C GLN A 32 11.92 14.07 -2.67
N ARG A 33 11.92 15.39 -2.48
CA ARG A 33 11.31 16.33 -3.43
C ARG A 33 11.96 16.20 -4.81
N GLY A 34 11.15 16.11 -5.85
CA GLY A 34 11.61 15.97 -7.24
C GLY A 34 11.95 14.53 -7.66
N SER A 35 11.90 13.56 -6.74
CA SER A 35 12.15 12.16 -7.05
C SER A 35 10.89 11.46 -7.57
N LYS A 36 11.06 10.57 -8.55
CA LYS A 36 10.01 9.64 -8.99
C LYS A 36 10.13 8.36 -8.18
N ILE A 37 9.21 8.17 -7.22
CA ILE A 37 9.25 7.02 -6.30
C ILE A 37 8.03 6.15 -6.55
N SER A 38 8.25 4.83 -6.68
CA SER A 38 7.18 3.82 -6.75
C SER A 38 7.12 3.03 -5.46
N LEU A 39 5.94 2.93 -4.86
CA LEU A 39 5.67 2.14 -3.66
C LEU A 39 4.84 0.92 -4.05
N TYR A 40 5.31 -0.26 -3.65
CA TYR A 40 4.60 -1.53 -3.86
C TYR A 40 4.02 -2.01 -2.54
N VAL A 41 2.70 -2.08 -2.48
CA VAL A 41 1.94 -2.56 -1.32
C VAL A 41 1.57 -4.01 -1.58
N PHE A 42 2.14 -4.90 -0.77
CA PHE A 42 1.87 -6.33 -0.79
C PHE A 42 0.94 -6.69 0.37
N GLY A 43 -0.09 -7.49 0.11
CA GLY A 43 -1.00 -7.94 1.16
C GLY A 43 -1.93 -9.05 0.72
N ASP A 44 -2.54 -9.66 1.70
CA ASP A 44 -3.52 -10.73 1.57
C ASP A 44 -4.86 -10.36 2.24
N ASP A 45 -4.91 -9.37 3.13
CA ASP A 45 -6.18 -8.94 3.72
C ASP A 45 -6.12 -7.48 4.20
N ILE A 46 -7.27 -6.92 4.59
CA ILE A 46 -7.39 -5.59 5.18
C ILE A 46 -8.30 -5.60 6.41
N ARG A 47 -7.83 -4.99 7.51
CA ARG A 47 -8.58 -4.86 8.77
C ARG A 47 -9.13 -3.46 9.04
N ALA A 48 -9.11 -2.58 8.05
CA ALA A 48 -9.61 -1.22 8.20
C ALA A 48 -11.13 -1.20 8.41
N VAL A 49 -11.59 -0.53 9.48
CA VAL A 49 -13.02 -0.37 9.80
C VAL A 49 -13.76 0.37 8.68
N SER A 50 -13.17 1.46 8.16
CA SER A 50 -13.69 2.23 7.02
C SER A 50 -12.66 2.30 5.89
N LEU A 51 -13.02 1.74 4.72
CA LEU A 51 -12.16 1.79 3.54
C LEU A 51 -11.96 3.23 3.03
N ASP A 52 -13.03 4.01 3.00
CA ASP A 52 -12.97 5.38 2.49
C ASP A 52 -12.11 6.27 3.38
N GLN A 53 -12.23 6.12 4.71
CA GLN A 53 -11.38 6.85 5.65
C GLN A 53 -9.90 6.49 5.43
N ALA A 54 -9.59 5.21 5.25
CA ALA A 54 -8.23 4.75 4.97
C ALA A 54 -7.68 5.31 3.64
N LEU A 55 -8.47 5.26 2.57
CA LEU A 55 -8.09 5.79 1.26
C LEU A 55 -7.89 7.31 1.30
N ASN A 56 -8.78 8.05 1.96
CA ASN A 56 -8.69 9.51 2.07
C ASN A 56 -7.48 9.93 2.90
N GLU A 57 -7.13 9.18 3.95
CA GLU A 57 -5.92 9.44 4.72
C GLU A 57 -4.65 9.18 3.89
N ILE A 58 -4.63 8.10 3.11
CA ILE A 58 -3.53 7.83 2.17
C ILE A 58 -3.41 8.95 1.13
N ASP A 59 -4.53 9.41 0.57
CA ASP A 59 -4.55 10.53 -0.38
C ASP A 59 -3.96 11.81 0.23
N ARG A 60 -4.29 12.10 1.50
CA ARG A 60 -3.75 13.23 2.25
C ARG A 60 -2.24 13.10 2.47
N ILE A 61 -1.77 11.92 2.90
CA ILE A 61 -0.36 11.63 3.16
C ILE A 61 0.46 11.73 1.86
N ASN A 62 -0.05 11.15 0.77
CA ASN A 62 0.64 11.02 -0.50
C ASN A 62 0.50 12.24 -1.43
N LYS A 63 -0.16 13.31 -0.99
CA LYS A 63 -0.27 14.56 -1.73
C LYS A 63 1.10 15.25 -1.83
N ALA A 64 1.56 15.56 -3.04
CA ALA A 64 2.78 16.35 -3.24
C ALA A 64 2.51 17.86 -3.13
N PRO A 65 3.55 18.68 -2.88
CA PRO A 65 3.44 20.14 -2.86
C PRO A 65 3.08 20.74 -4.23
N ILE A 66 3.37 20.02 -5.32
CA ILE A 66 3.04 20.42 -6.69
C ILE A 66 1.55 20.14 -6.93
N ARG A 67 0.83 21.11 -7.50
CA ARG A 67 -0.61 20.99 -7.76
C ARG A 67 -0.92 19.73 -8.56
N GLY A 68 -1.75 18.85 -8.00
CA GLY A 68 -2.15 17.58 -8.61
C GLY A 68 -1.11 16.46 -8.54
N GLY A 69 0.08 16.70 -7.98
CA GLY A 69 1.13 15.69 -7.88
C GLY A 69 0.95 14.73 -6.69
N LYS A 70 1.48 13.52 -6.86
CA LYS A 70 1.62 12.51 -5.80
C LYS A 70 3.08 12.38 -5.40
N LYS A 71 3.35 12.16 -4.10
CA LYS A 71 4.71 11.93 -3.61
C LYS A 71 5.24 10.62 -4.19
N PHE A 72 4.45 9.55 -4.06
CA PHE A 72 4.73 8.21 -4.57
C PHE A 72 3.66 7.79 -5.58
N ARG A 73 4.05 7.04 -6.61
CA ARG A 73 3.14 6.19 -7.38
C ARG A 73 2.91 4.89 -6.60
N ILE A 74 1.67 4.53 -6.27
CA ILE A 74 1.40 3.37 -5.41
C ILE A 74 0.79 2.24 -6.24
N HIS A 75 1.46 1.08 -6.24
CA HIS A 75 1.02 -0.16 -6.87
C HIS A 75 0.57 -1.16 -5.80
N GLY A 76 -0.49 -1.89 -6.07
CA GLY A 76 -1.01 -2.95 -5.19
C GLY A 76 -0.75 -4.34 -5.77
N VAL A 77 -0.27 -5.26 -4.94
CA VAL A 77 -0.15 -6.69 -5.25
C VAL A 77 -0.90 -7.47 -4.18
N ALA A 78 -1.97 -8.15 -4.59
CA ALA A 78 -2.80 -8.98 -3.71
C ALA A 78 -2.43 -10.45 -3.86
N PHE A 79 -2.19 -11.13 -2.74
CA PHE A 79 -2.10 -12.58 -2.67
C PHE A 79 -3.44 -13.12 -2.15
N VAL A 80 -4.24 -13.66 -3.06
CA VAL A 80 -5.58 -14.16 -2.73
C VAL A 80 -5.43 -15.57 -2.16
N ASN A 81 -6.10 -15.85 -1.03
CA ASN A 81 -6.06 -17.16 -0.39
C ASN A 81 -7.41 -17.52 0.23
N SER A 82 -7.61 -18.80 0.55
CA SER A 82 -8.87 -19.34 1.07
C SER A 82 -9.24 -18.87 2.48
N TYR A 83 -8.32 -18.21 3.20
CA TYR A 83 -8.52 -17.76 4.58
C TYR A 83 -8.91 -16.28 4.69
N GLN A 84 -9.00 -15.57 3.57
CA GLN A 84 -9.42 -14.17 3.56
C GLN A 84 -10.84 -14.01 4.07
N LEU A 85 -11.05 -13.08 5.00
CA LEU A 85 -12.37 -12.80 5.55
C LEU A 85 -13.29 -12.15 4.51
N ASP A 86 -12.75 -11.22 3.71
CA ASP A 86 -13.50 -10.50 2.69
C ASP A 86 -12.60 -10.13 1.48
N PRO A 87 -12.38 -11.08 0.55
CA PRO A 87 -11.50 -10.87 -0.60
C PRO A 87 -12.02 -9.79 -1.56
N VAL A 88 -13.34 -9.56 -1.62
CA VAL A 88 -13.96 -8.53 -2.46
C VAL A 88 -13.66 -7.14 -1.89
N ARG A 89 -13.86 -6.93 -0.59
CA ARG A 89 -13.53 -5.69 0.11
C ARG A 89 -12.04 -5.37 0.02
N PHE A 90 -11.18 -6.38 0.24
CA PHE A 90 -9.74 -6.22 0.08
C PHE A 90 -9.35 -5.82 -1.34
N SER A 91 -9.86 -6.54 -2.35
CA SER A 91 -9.59 -6.24 -3.76
C SER A 91 -10.12 -4.87 -4.17
N HIS A 92 -11.29 -4.46 -3.66
CA HIS A 92 -11.83 -3.11 -3.88
C HIS A 92 -10.89 -2.05 -3.32
N PHE A 93 -10.42 -2.22 -2.08
CA PHE A 93 -9.45 -1.31 -1.47
C PHE A 93 -8.16 -1.21 -2.30
N MET A 94 -7.54 -2.33 -2.65
CA MET A 94 -6.27 -2.34 -3.39
C MET A 94 -6.39 -1.72 -4.79
N ARG A 95 -7.53 -1.94 -5.46
CA ARG A 95 -7.86 -1.30 -6.73
C ARG A 95 -7.99 0.22 -6.59
N GLN A 96 -8.74 0.70 -5.60
CA GLN A 96 -8.93 2.13 -5.36
C GLN A 96 -7.62 2.80 -4.94
N LEU A 97 -6.85 2.16 -4.05
CA LEU A 97 -5.55 2.63 -3.61
C LEU A 97 -4.63 2.88 -4.81
N SER A 98 -4.50 1.89 -5.69
CA SER A 98 -3.62 2.00 -6.86
C SER A 98 -4.13 3.05 -7.84
N LYS A 99 -5.43 3.04 -8.16
CA LYS A 99 -6.05 3.98 -9.11
C LYS A 99 -5.91 5.44 -8.66
N ARG A 100 -6.12 5.73 -7.38
CA ARG A 100 -6.04 7.09 -6.82
C ARG A 100 -4.61 7.63 -6.73
N ASN A 101 -3.60 6.77 -6.90
CA ASN A 101 -2.18 7.09 -6.75
C ASN A 101 -1.36 6.72 -8.00
N ASP A 102 -2.00 6.83 -9.17
CA ASP A 102 -1.41 6.68 -10.50
C ASP A 102 -0.67 5.35 -10.75
N GLY A 103 -1.05 4.30 -10.02
CA GLY A 103 -0.45 2.98 -10.13
C GLY A 103 -1.40 1.91 -10.64
N THR A 104 -0.99 0.66 -10.46
CA THR A 104 -1.68 -0.53 -10.99
C THR A 104 -1.92 -1.53 -9.87
N PHE A 105 -3.06 -2.20 -9.94
CA PHE A 105 -3.40 -3.31 -9.06
C PHE A 105 -3.24 -4.64 -9.80
N LEU A 106 -2.49 -5.56 -9.22
CA LEU A 106 -2.33 -6.94 -9.66
C LEU A 106 -2.86 -7.87 -8.56
N ALA A 107 -3.76 -8.77 -8.92
CA ALA A 107 -4.19 -9.86 -8.06
C ALA A 107 -3.54 -11.17 -8.53
N LEU A 108 -2.98 -11.91 -7.60
CA LEU A 108 -2.41 -13.24 -7.81
C LEU A 108 -3.38 -14.25 -7.18
N PRO A 109 -4.30 -14.84 -7.98
CA PRO A 109 -5.13 -15.95 -7.52
C PRO A 109 -4.27 -17.19 -7.30
N TYR A 110 -4.68 -18.04 -6.36
CA TYR A 110 -4.10 -19.38 -6.18
C TYR A 110 -4.58 -20.36 -7.26
#